data_AF-A0A2D6D6N1-F1
#
_entry.id   AF-A0A2D6D6N1-F1
#
_cell.length_a   1.000
_cell.length_b   1.000
_cell.length_c   1.000
_cell.angle_alpha   90.00
_cell.angle_beta   90.00
_cell.angle_gamma   90.00
#
_symmetry.space_group_name_H-M   'P 1'
#
loop_
_entity.id
_entity.type
_entity.pdbx_description
1 polymer ?
#
loop_
_entity_poly.entity_id
_entity_poly.type
_entity_poly.pdbx_seq_one_letter_code
_entity_poly.pdbx_strand_id
1 'polypeptide(L)'
;MRSYNPLIRPFIRLEVGIEQLLKFLFETKERILLPLIRNHWPDRITPNNITWLRFFGALVILFLLILSYDYHNSHLFAVIFVALCLTDLLDGLVARAKKLTSREGAYFEKVSDKLLVVPLGCVEYWSVSKPLVIISLLGVTTVIVTATYKLLHNSDETPDNVIGKFGMTCYCAGVVIGIYPDWIEVGKNICWGGVYLGGAAIVINFRQHFKDFGFWNGKSH
;
A
#
# COMPACT_ATOMS: atom_id res chain seq x y z
N MET A 1 -11.28 33.82 1.07
CA MET A 1 -11.52 32.72 2.03
C MET A 1 -12.71 31.88 1.54
N ARG A 2 -12.46 30.69 0.95
CA ARG A 2 -13.56 29.81 0.48
C ARG A 2 -14.25 29.19 1.71
N SER A 3 -15.46 29.65 2.01
CA SER A 3 -16.32 29.09 3.07
C SER A 3 -16.70 27.66 2.68
N TYR A 4 -16.05 26.67 3.29
CA TYR A 4 -16.44 25.27 3.13
C TYR A 4 -17.83 25.05 3.76
N ASN A 5 -18.69 24.36 3.01
CA ASN A 5 -20.07 24.00 3.35
C ASN A 5 -20.12 23.38 4.78
N PRO A 6 -20.98 23.85 5.70
CA PRO A 6 -20.98 23.44 7.12
C PRO A 6 -21.11 21.92 7.35
N LEU A 7 -21.72 21.18 6.41
CA LEU A 7 -21.84 19.72 6.47
C LEU A 7 -20.52 18.97 6.21
N ILE A 8 -19.56 19.59 5.51
CA ILE A 8 -18.28 18.96 5.13
C ILE A 8 -17.19 19.24 6.18
N ARG A 9 -17.35 20.29 6.98
CA ARG A 9 -16.41 20.67 8.05
C ARG A 9 -16.11 19.58 9.07
N PRO A 10 -17.10 18.84 9.63
CA PRO A 10 -16.81 17.77 10.58
C PRO A 10 -16.04 16.61 9.92
N PHE A 11 -16.33 16.29 8.66
CA PHE A 11 -15.64 15.23 7.92
C PHE A 11 -14.17 15.59 7.67
N ILE A 12 -13.90 16.83 7.22
CA ILE A 12 -12.53 17.34 7.03
C ILE A 12 -11.75 17.32 8.36
N ARG A 13 -12.41 17.68 9.47
CA ARG A 13 -11.75 17.71 10.79
C ARG A 13 -11.40 16.31 11.29
N LEU A 14 -12.24 15.32 11.00
CA LEU A 14 -11.99 13.92 11.34
C LEU A 14 -10.87 13.33 10.47
N GLU A 15 -10.87 13.59 9.16
CA GLU A 15 -9.80 13.18 8.23
C GLU A 15 -8.43 13.72 8.70
N VAL A 16 -8.36 15.02 9.01
CA VAL A 16 -7.11 15.64 9.48
C VAL A 16 -6.66 15.06 10.83
N GLY A 17 -7.58 14.74 11.73
CA GLY A 17 -7.27 14.12 13.02
C GLY A 17 -6.73 12.69 12.87
N ILE A 18 -7.34 11.88 11.99
CA ILE A 18 -6.88 10.51 11.70
C ILE A 18 -5.51 10.54 11.02
N GLU A 19 -5.29 11.44 10.06
CA GLU A 19 -3.98 11.60 9.44
C GLU A 19 -2.89 11.96 10.46
N GLN A 20 -3.18 12.87 11.39
CA GLN A 20 -2.23 13.24 12.44
C GLN A 20 -1.92 12.07 13.38
N LEU A 21 -2.94 11.32 13.79
CA LEU A 21 -2.77 10.14 14.63
C LEU A 21 -1.95 9.06 13.91
N LEU A 22 -2.28 8.77 12.65
CA LEU A 22 -1.53 7.80 11.85
C LEU A 22 -0.08 8.24 11.66
N LYS A 23 0.16 9.50 11.30
CA LYS A 23 1.53 10.05 11.20
C LYS A 23 2.29 9.87 12.51
N PHE A 24 1.68 10.21 13.64
CA PHE A 24 2.30 10.02 14.95
C PHE A 24 2.67 8.56 15.24
N LEU A 25 1.78 7.61 14.93
CA LEU A 25 2.04 6.17 15.10
C LEU A 25 3.19 5.70 14.21
N PHE A 26 3.21 6.11 12.94
CA PHE A 26 4.29 5.77 12.01
C PHE A 26 5.62 6.40 12.42
N GLU A 27 5.64 7.67 12.82
CA GLU A 27 6.84 8.37 13.30
C GLU A 27 7.41 7.72 14.57
N THR A 28 6.54 7.32 15.51
CA THR A 28 6.96 6.64 16.74
C THR A 28 7.61 5.29 16.43
N LYS A 29 7.01 4.50 15.54
CA LYS A 29 7.58 3.25 15.06
C LYS A 29 8.96 3.48 14.43
N GLU A 30 9.09 4.45 13.54
CA GLU A 30 10.37 4.73 12.87
C GLU A 30 11.45 5.18 13.85
N ARG A 31 11.10 6.05 14.81
CA ARG A 31 12.01 6.52 15.85
C ARG A 31 12.63 5.38 16.66
N ILE A 32 11.88 4.30 16.89
CA ILE A 32 12.34 3.14 17.66
C ILE A 32 13.10 2.15 16.77
N LEU A 33 12.59 1.85 15.58
CA LEU A 33 13.14 0.80 14.73
C LEU A 33 14.36 1.23 13.91
N LEU A 34 14.44 2.51 13.48
CA LEU A 34 15.55 2.98 12.66
C LEU A 34 16.92 2.88 13.35
N PRO A 35 17.09 3.27 14.63
CA PRO A 35 18.37 3.09 15.33
C PRO A 35 18.76 1.62 15.47
N LEU A 36 17.78 0.74 15.70
CA LEU A 36 18.00 -0.68 15.92
C LEU A 36 18.44 -1.37 14.64
N ILE A 37 17.76 -1.10 13.52
CA ILE A 37 18.12 -1.59 12.19
C ILE A 37 19.49 -1.01 11.78
N ARG A 38 19.74 0.29 11.98
CA ARG A 38 21.03 0.88 11.61
C ARG A 38 22.22 0.24 12.33
N ASN A 39 22.05 -0.16 13.58
CA ASN A 39 23.13 -0.77 14.37
C ASN A 39 23.28 -2.29 14.20
N HIS A 40 22.20 -3.02 13.92
CA HIS A 40 22.22 -4.50 13.91
C HIS A 40 22.02 -5.11 12.52
N TRP A 41 21.74 -4.32 11.48
CA TRP A 41 21.47 -4.85 10.15
C TRP A 41 22.76 -5.22 9.39
N PRO A 42 22.85 -6.41 8.80
CA PRO A 42 24.03 -6.83 8.06
C PRO A 42 24.28 -5.97 6.81
N ASP A 43 25.53 -5.58 6.58
CA ASP A 43 25.91 -4.72 5.45
C ASP A 43 25.68 -5.38 4.08
N ARG A 44 25.74 -6.71 4.02
CA ARG A 44 25.59 -7.51 2.78
C ARG A 44 24.16 -7.55 2.24
N ILE A 45 23.15 -7.28 3.07
CA ILE A 45 21.75 -7.30 2.65
C ILE A 45 21.34 -5.86 2.28
N THR A 46 21.17 -5.65 0.97
CA THR A 46 20.68 -4.38 0.41
C THR A 46 19.14 -4.37 0.35
N PRO A 47 18.51 -3.18 0.33
CA PRO A 47 17.06 -3.08 0.13
C PRO A 47 16.60 -3.80 -1.14
N ASN A 48 17.33 -3.63 -2.24
CA ASN A 48 17.02 -4.28 -3.52
C ASN A 48 16.98 -5.81 -3.40
N ASN A 49 17.87 -6.44 -2.63
CA ASN A 49 17.85 -7.89 -2.44
C ASN A 49 16.56 -8.35 -1.72
N ILE A 50 16.04 -7.54 -0.79
CA ILE A 50 14.78 -7.82 -0.10
C ILE A 50 13.61 -7.68 -1.07
N THR A 51 13.60 -6.63 -1.90
CA THR A 51 12.57 -6.42 -2.93
C THR A 51 12.56 -7.57 -3.95
N TRP A 52 13.74 -8.03 -4.41
CA TRP A 52 13.84 -9.20 -5.29
C TRP A 52 13.35 -10.48 -4.62
N LEU A 53 13.74 -10.72 -3.37
CA LEU A 53 13.25 -11.86 -2.60
C LEU A 53 11.72 -11.86 -2.50
N ARG A 54 11.11 -10.69 -2.27
CA ARG A 54 9.65 -10.53 -2.25
C ARG A 54 9.04 -10.80 -3.61
N PHE A 55 9.60 -10.26 -4.68
CA PHE A 55 9.11 -10.47 -6.04
C PHE A 55 9.09 -11.97 -6.39
N PHE A 56 10.20 -12.68 -6.18
CA PHE A 56 10.26 -14.12 -6.42
C PHE A 56 9.37 -14.90 -5.45
N GLY A 57 9.30 -14.52 -4.17
CA GLY A 57 8.41 -15.12 -3.18
C GLY A 57 6.93 -14.98 -3.55
N ALA A 58 6.53 -13.82 -4.08
CA ALA A 58 5.19 -13.56 -4.58
C ALA A 58 4.85 -14.45 -5.79
N LEU A 59 5.80 -14.61 -6.73
CA LEU A 59 5.62 -15.53 -7.86
C LEU A 59 5.49 -16.97 -7.42
N VAL A 60 6.27 -17.41 -6.42
CA VAL A 60 6.18 -18.76 -5.85
C VAL A 60 4.82 -18.96 -5.17
N ILE A 61 4.35 -18.00 -4.35
CA ILE A 61 3.01 -18.07 -3.76
C ILE A 61 1.94 -18.17 -4.84
N LEU A 62 2.00 -17.33 -5.87
CA LEU A 62 1.03 -17.33 -6.94
C LEU A 62 1.04 -18.67 -7.69
N PHE A 63 2.22 -19.23 -7.94
CA PHE A 63 2.38 -20.53 -8.56
C PHE A 63 1.78 -21.65 -7.69
N LEU A 64 2.04 -21.62 -6.38
CA LEU A 64 1.46 -22.58 -5.42
C LEU A 64 -0.06 -22.47 -5.35
N LEU A 65 -0.61 -21.26 -5.42
CA LEU A 65 -2.05 -21.00 -5.46
C LEU A 65 -2.72 -21.64 -6.69
N ILE A 66 -2.06 -21.54 -7.85
CA ILE A 66 -2.57 -22.13 -9.10
C ILE A 66 -2.51 -23.66 -9.04
N LEU A 67 -1.47 -24.22 -8.43
CA LEU A 67 -1.29 -25.68 -8.35
C LEU A 67 -2.09 -26.35 -7.24
N SER A 68 -2.26 -25.69 -6.10
CA SER A 68 -2.97 -26.23 -4.93
C SER A 68 -4.35 -25.62 -4.86
N TYR A 69 -5.34 -26.36 -5.37
CA TYR A 69 -6.74 -25.94 -5.38
C TYR A 69 -7.36 -25.83 -3.97
N ASP A 70 -6.70 -26.38 -2.94
CA ASP A 70 -7.21 -26.48 -1.56
C ASP A 70 -6.25 -25.85 -0.55
N TYR A 71 -5.99 -24.55 -0.70
CA TYR A 71 -5.19 -23.78 0.26
C TYR A 71 -6.07 -23.10 1.33
N HIS A 72 -7.40 -23.22 1.23
CA HIS A 72 -8.32 -22.69 2.23
C HIS A 72 -8.05 -23.32 3.60
N ASN A 73 -8.15 -22.52 4.66
CA ASN A 73 -7.78 -22.91 6.03
C ASN A 73 -6.30 -23.33 6.24
N SER A 74 -5.43 -23.12 5.26
CA SER A 74 -3.99 -23.41 5.42
C SER A 74 -3.30 -22.34 6.26
N HIS A 75 -3.07 -22.65 7.53
CA HIS A 75 -2.29 -21.78 8.43
C HIS A 75 -0.87 -21.52 7.92
N LEU A 76 -0.24 -22.53 7.29
CA LEU A 76 1.09 -22.38 6.73
C LEU A 76 1.11 -21.34 5.61
N PHE A 77 0.13 -21.39 4.70
CA PHE A 77 0.00 -20.43 3.62
C PHE A 77 -0.23 -19.01 4.15
N ALA A 78 -1.12 -18.86 5.13
CA ALA A 78 -1.37 -17.57 5.78
C ALA A 78 -0.12 -17.00 6.45
N VAL A 79 0.66 -17.82 7.16
CA VAL A 79 1.91 -17.38 7.81
C VAL A 79 2.95 -16.94 6.78
N ILE A 80 3.15 -17.70 5.69
CA ILE A 80 4.12 -17.33 4.65
C ILE A 80 3.67 -16.03 3.96
N PHE A 81 2.38 -15.88 3.67
CA PHE A 81 1.85 -14.66 3.06
C PHE A 81 2.05 -13.44 3.97
N VAL A 82 1.70 -13.56 5.26
CA VAL A 82 1.92 -12.49 6.25
C VAL A 82 3.40 -12.17 6.37
N ALA A 83 4.29 -13.16 6.40
CA ALA A 83 5.73 -12.94 6.43
C ALA A 83 6.21 -12.16 5.21
N LEU A 84 5.69 -12.46 4.02
CA LEU A 84 6.01 -11.73 2.79
C LEU A 84 5.48 -10.29 2.80
N CYS A 85 4.27 -10.06 3.32
CA CYS A 85 3.75 -8.71 3.55
C CYS A 85 4.60 -7.94 4.56
N LEU A 86 5.12 -8.58 5.61
CA LEU A 86 5.96 -7.93 6.61
C LEU A 86 7.35 -7.57 6.06
N THR A 87 7.86 -8.29 5.07
CA THR A 87 9.11 -7.89 4.38
C THR A 87 9.04 -6.52 3.71
N ASP A 88 7.85 -5.99 3.39
CA ASP A 88 7.62 -4.61 2.92
C ASP A 88 7.84 -3.55 4.02
N LEU A 89 7.55 -3.93 5.26
CA LEU A 89 7.84 -3.05 6.37
C LEU A 89 9.35 -2.91 6.59
N LEU A 90 10.09 -3.98 6.31
CA LEU A 90 11.51 -4.10 6.60
C LEU A 90 12.37 -3.43 5.54
N ASP A 91 12.13 -3.63 4.25
CA ASP A 91 12.93 -2.97 3.20
C ASP A 91 12.77 -1.46 3.21
N GLY A 92 11.56 -0.94 3.43
CA GLY A 92 11.34 0.50 3.56
C GLY A 92 12.13 1.10 4.73
N LEU A 93 12.19 0.41 5.87
CA LEU A 93 13.00 0.85 7.01
C LEU A 93 14.50 0.74 6.74
N VAL A 94 14.95 -0.33 6.09
CA VAL A 94 16.37 -0.53 5.75
C VAL A 94 16.84 0.48 4.71
N ALA A 95 16.02 0.79 3.69
CA ALA A 95 16.29 1.79 2.67
C ALA A 95 16.44 3.18 3.29
N ARG A 96 15.53 3.56 4.21
CA ARG A 96 15.61 4.82 4.97
C ARG A 96 16.82 4.84 5.92
N ALA A 97 17.09 3.76 6.63
CA ALA A 97 18.22 3.66 7.56
C ALA A 97 19.58 3.77 6.85
N LYS A 98 19.71 3.17 5.66
CA LYS A 98 20.94 3.19 4.86
C LYS A 98 21.02 4.37 3.89
N LYS A 99 19.97 5.20 3.78
CA LYS A 99 19.84 6.28 2.78
C LYS A 99 20.08 5.81 1.33
N LEU A 100 19.74 4.55 1.05
CA LEU A 100 19.88 3.92 -0.27
C LEU A 100 18.54 3.92 -1.00
N THR A 101 17.90 5.09 -1.08
CA THR A 101 16.67 5.27 -1.86
C THR A 101 17.04 5.54 -3.31
N SER A 102 16.71 4.60 -4.19
CA SER A 102 16.83 4.77 -5.63
C SER A 102 15.43 4.83 -6.24
N ARG A 103 15.29 5.61 -7.29
CA ARG A 103 14.00 5.82 -7.95
C ARG A 103 13.48 4.56 -8.64
N GLU A 104 14.38 3.80 -9.24
CA GLU A 104 14.08 2.46 -9.78
C GLU A 104 13.63 1.53 -8.64
N GLY A 105 14.33 1.54 -7.50
CA GLY A 105 13.95 0.76 -6.32
C GLY A 105 12.54 1.11 -5.82
N ALA A 106 12.22 2.40 -5.70
CA ALA A 106 10.88 2.84 -5.29
C ALA A 106 9.78 2.46 -6.28
N TYR A 107 10.09 2.35 -7.57
CA TYR A 107 9.17 1.81 -8.57
C TYR A 107 8.97 0.30 -8.41
N PHE A 108 10.07 -0.46 -8.30
CA PHE A 108 10.02 -1.91 -8.11
C PHE A 108 9.33 -2.32 -6.80
N GLU A 109 9.47 -1.53 -5.73
CA GLU A 109 8.74 -1.67 -4.47
C GLU A 109 7.22 -1.60 -4.72
N LYS A 110 6.75 -0.51 -5.34
CA LYS A 110 5.32 -0.32 -5.67
C LYS A 110 4.75 -1.44 -6.55
N VAL A 111 5.53 -1.96 -7.49
CA VAL A 111 5.10 -3.07 -8.36
C VAL A 111 5.04 -4.38 -7.58
N SER A 112 6.09 -4.70 -6.82
CA SER A 112 6.20 -5.97 -6.09
C SER A 112 5.11 -6.12 -5.02
N ASP A 113 4.75 -5.02 -4.33
CA ASP A 113 3.67 -5.03 -3.34
C ASP A 113 2.32 -5.42 -3.94
N LYS A 114 2.02 -4.90 -5.13
CA LYS A 114 0.75 -5.18 -5.80
C LYS A 114 0.74 -6.57 -6.42
N LEU A 115 1.88 -7.06 -6.91
CA LEU A 115 2.01 -8.42 -7.44
C LEU A 115 1.74 -9.51 -6.39
N LEU A 116 2.08 -9.26 -5.12
CA LEU A 116 1.81 -10.23 -4.05
C LEU A 116 0.32 -10.28 -3.69
N VAL A 117 -0.29 -9.12 -3.46
CA VAL A 117 -1.59 -9.04 -2.75
C VAL A 117 -2.78 -9.09 -3.70
N VAL A 118 -2.65 -8.51 -4.90
CA VAL A 118 -3.75 -8.38 -5.85
C VAL A 118 -4.20 -9.73 -6.42
N PRO A 119 -3.30 -10.63 -6.87
CA PRO A 119 -3.73 -11.94 -7.38
C PRO A 119 -4.48 -12.76 -6.33
N LEU A 120 -4.02 -12.76 -5.08
CA LEU A 120 -4.70 -13.48 -4.00
C LEU A 120 -6.08 -12.85 -3.72
N GLY A 121 -6.17 -11.52 -3.63
CA GLY A 121 -7.46 -10.83 -3.50
C GLY A 121 -8.41 -11.09 -4.67
N CYS A 122 -7.90 -11.23 -5.90
CA CYS A 122 -8.69 -11.64 -7.05
C CYS A 122 -9.26 -13.04 -6.84
N VAL A 123 -8.45 -14.03 -6.45
CA VAL A 123 -8.90 -15.42 -6.28
C VAL A 123 -9.92 -15.55 -5.15
N GLU A 124 -9.63 -14.98 -3.97
CA GLU A 124 -10.53 -15.06 -2.81
C GLU A 124 -11.90 -14.46 -3.10
N TYR A 125 -11.93 -13.28 -3.74
CA TYR A 125 -13.14 -12.48 -3.81
C TYR A 125 -13.82 -12.51 -5.18
N TRP A 126 -13.32 -13.27 -6.15
CA TRP A 126 -13.97 -13.38 -7.47
C TRP A 126 -15.38 -13.95 -7.39
N SER A 127 -15.55 -15.01 -6.59
CA SER A 127 -16.84 -15.69 -6.39
C SER A 127 -17.78 -14.90 -5.49
N VAL A 128 -17.24 -14.13 -4.54
CA VAL A 128 -18.02 -13.42 -3.51
C VAL A 128 -18.40 -12.00 -3.93
N SER A 129 -17.47 -11.24 -4.54
CA SER A 129 -17.66 -9.82 -4.86
C SER A 129 -16.80 -9.37 -6.04
N LYS A 130 -17.26 -9.67 -7.26
CA LYS A 130 -16.66 -9.18 -8.51
C LYS A 130 -16.41 -7.67 -8.54
N PRO A 131 -17.31 -6.79 -8.03
CA PRO A 131 -17.05 -5.35 -8.03
C PRO A 131 -15.82 -4.95 -7.21
N LEU A 132 -15.58 -5.64 -6.08
CA LEU A 132 -14.40 -5.40 -5.24
C LEU A 132 -13.13 -5.68 -6.02
N VAL A 133 -13.08 -6.82 -6.71
CA VAL A 133 -11.93 -7.23 -7.52
C VAL A 133 -11.68 -6.23 -8.66
N ILE A 134 -12.72 -5.88 -9.42
CA ILE A 134 -12.61 -4.94 -10.54
C ILE A 134 -12.09 -3.57 -10.08
N ILE A 135 -12.66 -3.01 -9.00
CA ILE A 135 -12.24 -1.71 -8.48
C ILE A 135 -10.81 -1.79 -7.92
N SER A 136 -10.44 -2.90 -7.27
CA SER A 136 -9.07 -3.12 -6.78
C SER A 136 -8.06 -3.13 -7.94
N LEU A 137 -8.37 -3.84 -9.04
CA LEU A 137 -7.53 -3.90 -10.24
C LEU A 137 -7.40 -2.53 -10.91
N LEU A 138 -8.48 -1.75 -10.98
CA LEU A 138 -8.44 -0.38 -11.48
C LEU A 138 -7.55 0.50 -10.59
N GLY A 139 -7.71 0.45 -9.27
CA GLY A 139 -6.89 1.18 -8.32
C GLY A 139 -5.41 0.85 -8.45
N VAL A 140 -5.07 -0.44 -8.56
CA VAL A 140 -3.70 -0.92 -8.78
C VAL A 140 -3.13 -0.38 -10.08
N THR A 141 -3.90 -0.46 -11.17
CA THR A 141 -3.49 0.07 -12.47
C THR A 141 -3.19 1.56 -12.39
N THR A 142 -4.03 2.35 -11.72
CA THR A 142 -3.76 3.79 -11.54
C THR A 142 -2.49 4.06 -10.76
N VAL A 143 -2.20 3.29 -9.71
CA VAL A 143 -0.96 3.43 -8.92
C VAL A 143 0.27 3.05 -9.75
N ILE A 144 0.22 1.95 -10.52
CA ILE A 144 1.34 1.52 -11.36
C ILE A 144 1.56 2.54 -12.49
N VAL A 145 0.51 2.95 -13.21
CA VAL A 145 0.63 3.93 -14.30
C VAL A 145 1.19 5.26 -13.79
N THR A 146 0.74 5.75 -12.65
CA THR A 146 1.30 6.99 -12.06
C THR A 146 2.75 6.81 -11.61
N ALA A 147 3.12 5.65 -11.07
CA ALA A 147 4.51 5.33 -10.73
C ALA A 147 5.41 5.23 -11.98
N THR A 148 4.94 4.57 -13.05
CA THR A 148 5.65 4.46 -14.33
C THR A 148 5.79 5.82 -15.01
N TYR A 149 4.70 6.60 -15.09
CA TYR A 149 4.74 7.96 -15.65
C TYR A 149 5.80 8.80 -14.94
N LYS A 150 5.79 8.76 -13.60
CA LYS A 150 6.79 9.43 -12.79
C LYS A 150 8.18 8.94 -13.12
N LEU A 151 8.43 7.63 -13.19
CA LEU A 151 9.72 7.00 -13.52
C LEU A 151 10.26 7.43 -14.89
N LEU A 152 9.40 7.57 -15.89
CA LEU A 152 9.81 7.98 -17.23
C LEU A 152 10.15 9.48 -17.31
N HIS A 153 9.52 10.34 -16.50
CA HIS A 153 9.63 11.80 -16.61
C HIS A 153 10.64 12.45 -15.66
N ASN A 154 11.56 11.67 -15.06
CA ASN A 154 12.53 12.18 -14.06
C ASN A 154 11.91 13.03 -12.95
N SER A 155 10.64 12.79 -12.61
CA SER A 155 9.89 13.55 -11.62
C SER A 155 10.18 13.07 -10.20
N ASP A 156 10.09 14.02 -9.26
CA ASP A 156 10.22 13.74 -7.83
C ASP A 156 9.18 12.73 -7.34
N GLU A 157 9.60 11.95 -6.34
CA GLU A 157 8.75 10.96 -5.71
C GLU A 157 7.48 11.60 -5.13
N THR A 158 6.37 10.88 -5.20
CA THR A 158 5.14 11.31 -4.52
C THR A 158 5.40 11.47 -3.03
N PRO A 159 4.92 12.55 -2.40
CA PRO A 159 4.91 12.66 -0.95
C PRO A 159 4.27 11.42 -0.33
N ASP A 160 4.83 11.00 0.80
CA ASP A 160 4.45 9.77 1.46
C ASP A 160 2.99 9.86 1.95
N ASN A 161 2.08 9.07 1.36
CA ASN A 161 0.66 9.12 1.67
C ASN A 161 0.30 8.02 2.67
N VAL A 162 0.18 8.44 3.93
CA VAL A 162 -0.11 7.54 5.07
C VAL A 162 -1.48 6.86 4.94
N ILE A 163 -2.49 7.55 4.41
CA ILE A 163 -3.82 6.97 4.20
C ILE A 163 -3.74 5.82 3.20
N GLY A 164 -2.97 5.99 2.12
CA GLY A 164 -2.79 4.95 1.11
C GLY A 164 -2.08 3.72 1.68
N LYS A 165 -1.06 3.91 2.52
CA LYS A 165 -0.37 2.82 3.22
C LYS A 165 -1.30 2.07 4.16
N PHE A 166 -2.08 2.80 4.96
CA PHE A 166 -3.04 2.20 5.87
C PHE A 166 -4.14 1.44 5.12
N GLY A 167 -4.66 2.00 4.03
CA GLY A 167 -5.60 1.32 3.14
C GLY A 167 -5.03 0.02 2.56
N MET A 168 -3.75 0.01 2.17
CA MET A 168 -3.07 -1.20 1.71
C MET A 168 -2.94 -2.24 2.82
N THR A 169 -2.58 -1.84 4.05
CA THR A 169 -2.52 -2.74 5.20
C THR A 169 -3.88 -3.37 5.50
N CYS A 170 -4.96 -2.57 5.49
CA CYS A 170 -6.32 -3.10 5.63
C CYS A 170 -6.63 -4.09 4.51
N TYR A 171 -6.32 -3.77 3.26
CA TYR A 171 -6.56 -4.68 2.15
C TYR A 171 -5.82 -6.02 2.32
N CYS A 172 -4.54 -5.99 2.72
CA CYS A 172 -3.76 -7.20 3.02
C CYS A 172 -4.39 -8.02 4.15
N ALA A 173 -4.81 -7.36 5.24
CA ALA A 173 -5.46 -8.03 6.36
C ALA A 173 -6.78 -8.70 5.92
N GLY A 174 -7.58 -8.01 5.11
CA GLY A 174 -8.79 -8.58 4.53
C GLY A 174 -8.51 -9.80 3.68
N VAL A 175 -7.48 -9.77 2.83
CA VAL A 175 -7.06 -10.92 2.03
C VAL A 175 -6.62 -12.10 2.91
N VAL A 176 -5.84 -11.87 3.96
CA VAL A 176 -5.42 -12.92 4.92
C VAL A 176 -6.60 -13.57 5.62
N ILE A 177 -7.58 -12.76 6.03
CA ILE A 177 -8.81 -13.26 6.66
C ILE A 177 -9.64 -14.06 5.65
N GLY A 178 -9.65 -13.65 4.38
CA GLY A 178 -10.36 -14.33 3.28
C GLY A 178 -9.91 -15.79 3.06
N ILE A 179 -8.66 -16.13 3.39
CA ILE A 179 -8.14 -17.51 3.31
C ILE A 179 -8.99 -18.49 4.13
N TYR A 180 -9.65 -18.02 5.20
CA TYR A 180 -10.56 -18.78 6.03
C TYR A 180 -12.01 -18.57 5.55
N PRO A 181 -12.65 -19.58 4.93
CA PRO A 181 -13.96 -19.41 4.31
C PRO A 181 -15.05 -18.90 5.26
N ASP A 182 -14.99 -19.28 6.53
CA ASP A 182 -15.95 -18.83 7.56
C ASP A 182 -15.89 -17.31 7.81
N TRP A 183 -14.76 -16.67 7.50
CA TRP A 183 -14.51 -15.26 7.73
C TRP A 183 -14.47 -14.43 6.44
N ILE A 184 -14.82 -15.02 5.30
CA ILE A 184 -14.69 -14.38 3.99
C ILE A 184 -15.51 -13.08 3.87
N GLU A 185 -16.68 -13.02 4.51
CA GLU A 185 -17.50 -11.81 4.57
C GLU A 185 -16.84 -10.67 5.35
N VAL A 186 -16.18 -11.01 6.48
CA VAL A 186 -15.42 -10.06 7.28
C VAL A 186 -14.22 -9.55 6.49
N GLY A 187 -13.47 -10.48 5.86
CA GLY A 187 -12.34 -10.15 5.00
C GLY A 187 -12.73 -9.20 3.86
N LYS A 188 -13.84 -9.50 3.17
CA LYS A 188 -14.41 -8.66 2.10
C LYS A 188 -14.69 -7.24 2.56
N ASN A 189 -15.34 -7.07 3.73
CA ASN A 189 -15.67 -5.75 4.26
C ASN A 189 -14.42 -4.94 4.62
N ILE A 190 -13.41 -5.61 5.17
CA ILE A 190 -12.10 -4.99 5.44
C ILE A 190 -11.41 -4.58 4.14
N CYS A 191 -11.46 -5.42 3.09
CA CYS A 191 -10.93 -5.08 1.77
C CYS A 191 -11.62 -3.86 1.18
N TRP A 192 -12.95 -3.75 1.28
CA TRP A 192 -13.69 -2.55 0.88
C TRP A 192 -13.21 -1.30 1.62
N GLY A 193 -13.02 -1.40 2.94
CA GLY A 193 -12.41 -0.32 3.74
C GLY A 193 -11.04 0.10 3.19
N GLY A 194 -10.19 -0.87 2.87
CA GLY A 194 -8.88 -0.62 2.24
C GLY A 194 -8.98 0.07 0.88
N VAL A 195 -9.93 -0.35 0.03
CA VAL A 195 -10.19 0.26 -1.28
C VAL A 195 -10.67 1.71 -1.14
N TYR A 196 -11.59 2.00 -0.21
CA TYR A 196 -12.05 3.37 0.02
C TYR A 196 -10.92 4.30 0.48
N LEU A 197 -10.08 3.83 1.41
CA LEU A 197 -8.90 4.58 1.86
C LEU A 197 -7.91 4.78 0.71
N GLY A 198 -7.67 3.77 -0.12
CA GLY A 198 -6.83 3.86 -1.31
C GLY A 198 -7.36 4.88 -2.32
N GLY A 199 -8.67 4.89 -2.57
CA GLY A 199 -9.33 5.88 -3.43
C GLY A 199 -9.17 7.31 -2.88
N ALA A 200 -9.40 7.51 -1.58
CA ALA A 200 -9.18 8.80 -0.92
C ALA A 200 -7.72 9.25 -1.06
N ALA A 201 -6.75 8.35 -0.86
CA ALA A 201 -5.33 8.63 -1.02
C ALA A 201 -4.98 9.07 -2.46
N ILE A 202 -5.54 8.43 -3.47
CA ILE A 202 -5.37 8.82 -4.88
C ILE A 202 -5.91 10.25 -5.10
N VAL A 203 -7.12 10.54 -4.62
CA VAL A 203 -7.72 11.88 -4.75
C VAL A 203 -6.88 12.96 -4.06
N ILE A 204 -6.36 12.67 -2.87
CA ILE A 204 -5.47 13.58 -2.13
C ILE A 204 -4.18 13.84 -2.92
N ASN A 205 -3.56 12.79 -3.45
CA ASN A 205 -2.34 12.91 -4.27
C ASN A 205 -2.60 13.73 -5.55
N PHE A 206 -3.72 13.48 -6.23
CA PHE A 206 -4.13 14.28 -7.39
C PHE A 206 -4.33 15.76 -7.02
N ARG A 207 -4.98 16.03 -5.89
CA ARG A 207 -5.25 17.41 -5.42
C ARG A 207 -3.96 18.17 -5.09
N GLN A 208 -2.95 17.50 -4.54
CA GLN A 208 -1.64 18.11 -4.29
C GLN A 208 -0.96 18.47 -5.62
N HIS A 209 -0.96 17.55 -6.58
CA HIS A 209 -0.34 17.78 -7.89
C HIS A 209 -0.98 18.94 -8.68
N PHE A 210 -2.30 19.11 -8.60
CA PHE A 210 -2.98 20.25 -9.23
C PHE A 210 -2.73 21.61 -8.56
N LYS A 211 -2.36 21.64 -7.27
CA LYS A 211 -1.94 22.89 -6.62
C LYS A 211 -0.59 23.37 -7.16
N ASP A 212 0.31 22.44 -7.48
CA ASP A 212 1.63 22.74 -8.02
C ASP A 212 1.56 23.28 -9.46
N PHE A 213 0.54 22.88 -10.23
CA PHE A 213 0.26 23.37 -11.58
C PHE A 213 -0.44 24.74 -11.66
N GLY A 214 -0.56 25.47 -10.54
CA GLY A 214 -1.01 26.88 -10.55
C GLY A 214 -2.50 27.12 -10.89
N PHE A 215 -3.28 26.10 -11.24
CA PHE A 215 -4.71 26.23 -11.57
C PHE A 215 -5.59 26.74 -10.42
N TRP A 216 -5.08 26.71 -9.19
CA TRP A 216 -5.74 27.24 -7.99
C TRP A 216 -5.07 28.49 -7.40
N ASN A 217 -4.11 29.09 -8.10
CA ASN A 217 -3.68 30.45 -7.81
C ASN A 217 -4.45 31.41 -8.72
N GLY A 218 -5.75 31.52 -8.47
CA GLY A 218 -6.52 32.69 -8.87
C GLY A 218 -6.01 33.91 -8.09
N LYS A 219 -4.85 34.43 -8.48
CA LYS A 219 -4.59 35.87 -8.33
C LYS A 219 -5.43 36.52 -9.41
N SER A 220 -6.63 36.95 -9.02
CA SER A 220 -7.37 37.99 -9.71
C SER A 220 -6.47 39.23 -9.78
N HIS A 221 -5.89 39.48 -10.95
CA HIS A 221 -5.64 40.84 -11.38
C HIS A 221 -6.94 41.43 -11.90
#